data_AF-A0A6L8LN02-F1
#
_entry.id   AF-A0A6L8LN02-F1
#
_cell.length_a   1.000
_cell.length_b   1.000
_cell.length_c   1.000
_cell.angle_alpha   90.00
_cell.angle_beta   90.00
_cell.angle_gamma   90.00
#
_symmetry.space_group_name_H-M   'P 1'
#
loop_
_entity.id
_entity.type
_entity.pdbx_description
1 polymer ?
#
loop_
_entity_poly.entity_id
_entity_poly.type
_entity_poly.pdbx_seq_one_letter_code
_entity_poly.pdbx_strand_id
1 'polypeptide(L)'
;MRNLLISTAVFACLAAPVAAGPKTKVSILFQNFPQGTVCGVSGAAGNVKLGKKKGHPKVDVKGYGEVGTYYCNLPDGRQIVTDVNARIPQNTRSAGVTVYPDGQAYVTVSTSDGQLLQLQFSNTVRGL
;
A
#
# COMPACT_ATOMS: atom_id res chain seq x y z
N MET A 1 -39.63 52.37 7.96
CA MET A 1 -38.47 51.73 8.63
C MET A 1 -38.68 50.21 8.54
N ARG A 2 -37.93 49.49 7.69
CA ARG A 2 -38.10 48.04 7.47
C ARG A 2 -37.02 47.31 8.26
N ASN A 3 -37.43 46.52 9.25
CA ASN A 3 -36.54 45.68 10.06
C ASN A 3 -36.03 44.50 9.22
N LEU A 4 -34.72 44.39 9.08
CA LEU A 4 -34.03 43.30 8.41
C LEU A 4 -33.67 42.24 9.46
N LEU A 5 -34.39 41.11 9.47
CA LEU A 5 -34.05 39.94 10.28
C LEU A 5 -32.90 39.19 9.58
N ILE A 6 -31.73 39.19 10.19
CA ILE A 6 -30.56 38.40 9.75
C ILE A 6 -30.69 37.01 10.39
N SER A 7 -31.11 36.02 9.60
CA SER A 7 -31.12 34.62 10.00
C SER A 7 -29.73 34.02 9.82
N THR A 8 -29.03 33.77 10.93
CA THR A 8 -27.73 33.08 10.96
C THR A 8 -27.96 31.58 10.72
N ALA A 9 -27.65 31.09 9.52
CA ALA A 9 -27.67 29.66 9.23
C ALA A 9 -26.44 29.00 9.87
N VAL A 10 -26.66 28.19 10.91
CA VAL A 10 -25.64 27.33 11.52
C VAL A 10 -25.33 26.19 10.54
N PHE A 11 -24.18 26.27 9.88
CA PHE A 11 -23.66 25.18 9.05
C PHE A 11 -23.14 24.07 9.98
N ALA A 12 -23.99 23.07 10.25
CA ALA A 12 -23.57 21.84 10.90
C ALA A 12 -22.68 21.04 9.93
N CYS A 13 -21.37 21.10 10.15
CA CYS A 13 -20.40 20.30 9.39
C CYS A 13 -20.55 18.83 9.82
N LEU A 14 -21.37 18.08 9.09
CA LEU A 14 -21.50 16.63 9.25
C LEU A 14 -20.20 15.98 8.75
N ALA A 15 -19.25 15.74 9.67
CA ALA A 15 -18.11 14.88 9.39
C ALA A 15 -18.64 13.46 9.14
N ALA A 16 -18.74 13.07 7.87
CA ALA A 16 -19.08 11.70 7.51
C ALA A 16 -18.00 10.76 8.08
N PRO A 17 -18.38 9.66 8.75
CA PRO A 17 -17.41 8.67 9.18
C PRO A 17 -16.74 8.09 7.94
N VAL A 18 -15.42 8.27 7.81
CA VAL A 18 -14.61 7.54 6.83
C VAL A 18 -14.72 6.06 7.22
N ALA A 19 -15.60 5.34 6.53
CA ALA A 19 -15.79 3.92 6.73
C ALA A 19 -14.43 3.23 6.48
N ALA A 20 -13.83 2.69 7.53
CA ALA A 20 -12.59 1.96 7.42
C ALA A 20 -12.81 0.79 6.45
N GLY A 21 -12.15 0.84 5.29
CA GLY A 21 -12.27 -0.18 4.25
C GLY A 21 -11.86 -1.58 4.75
N PRO A 22 -12.13 -2.64 3.97
CA PRO A 22 -11.81 -4.00 4.35
C PRO A 22 -10.33 -4.13 4.78
N LYS A 23 -10.08 -4.93 5.82
CA LYS A 23 -8.73 -5.15 6.36
C LYS A 23 -7.89 -6.00 5.39
N THR A 24 -7.18 -5.35 4.48
CA THR A 24 -6.26 -6.01 3.55
C THR A 24 -4.89 -6.19 4.20
N LYS A 25 -4.39 -7.43 4.21
CA LYS A 25 -3.02 -7.74 4.67
C LYS A 25 -2.09 -7.87 3.47
N VAL A 26 -1.06 -7.04 3.39
CA VAL A 26 -0.09 -7.09 2.29
C VAL A 26 1.30 -7.34 2.86
N SER A 27 1.99 -8.36 2.36
CA SER A 27 3.35 -8.71 2.73
C SER A 27 4.22 -8.62 1.49
N ILE A 28 5.21 -7.73 1.50
CA ILE A 28 6.13 -7.55 0.38
C ILE A 28 7.53 -8.01 0.78
N LEU A 29 8.09 -8.89 -0.03
CA LEU A 29 9.46 -9.34 0.03
C LEU A 29 10.24 -8.74 -1.14
N PHE A 30 11.32 -8.02 -0.86
CA PHE A 30 12.24 -7.51 -1.88
C PHE A 30 13.39 -8.50 -2.04
N GLN A 31 13.24 -9.41 -3.01
CA GLN A 31 14.11 -10.56 -3.20
C GLN A 31 15.33 -10.18 -4.05
N ASN A 32 16.53 -10.62 -3.64
CA ASN A 32 17.79 -10.41 -4.37
C ASN A 32 18.18 -8.93 -4.58
N PHE A 33 17.66 -8.02 -3.75
CA PHE A 33 18.12 -6.62 -3.74
C PHE A 33 19.55 -6.52 -3.18
N PRO A 34 20.36 -5.58 -3.70
CA PRO A 34 21.74 -5.41 -3.26
C PRO A 34 21.83 -5.06 -1.78
N GLN A 35 22.93 -5.45 -1.15
CA GLN A 35 23.21 -5.11 0.24
C GLN A 35 23.24 -3.57 0.41
N GLY A 36 22.68 -3.09 1.53
CA GLY A 36 22.52 -1.65 1.77
C GLY A 36 21.19 -1.09 1.29
N THR A 37 20.36 -1.88 0.61
CA THR A 37 18.98 -1.47 0.26
C THR A 37 18.16 -1.19 1.51
N VAL A 38 17.48 -0.04 1.55
CA VAL A 38 16.56 0.36 2.62
C VAL A 38 15.15 0.50 2.06
N CYS A 39 14.21 -0.28 2.60
CA CYS A 39 12.82 -0.28 2.13
C CYS A 39 11.85 0.29 3.16
N GLY A 40 10.76 0.86 2.67
CA GLY A 40 9.71 1.47 3.46
C GLY A 40 8.37 1.46 2.76
N VAL A 41 7.41 2.11 3.40
CA VAL A 41 6.06 2.34 2.85
C VAL A 41 5.62 3.74 3.24
N SER A 42 5.00 4.45 2.30
CA SER A 42 4.39 5.77 2.50
C SER A 42 2.88 5.70 2.29
N GLY A 43 2.11 6.52 3.01
CA GLY A 43 0.65 6.58 2.84
C GLY A 43 -0.12 5.32 3.26
N ALA A 44 0.48 4.42 4.04
CA ALA A 44 -0.22 3.22 4.52
C ALA A 44 -1.15 3.56 5.69
N ALA A 45 -2.45 3.28 5.52
CA ALA A 45 -3.43 3.31 6.61
C ALA A 45 -3.41 1.97 7.35
N GLY A 46 -2.46 1.78 8.27
CA GLY A 46 -2.35 0.51 8.99
C GLY A 46 -1.12 0.31 9.86
N ASN A 47 -1.06 -0.86 10.49
CA ASN A 47 0.13 -1.30 11.20
C ASN A 47 1.19 -1.75 10.19
N VAL A 48 2.24 -0.95 10.05
CA VAL A 48 3.41 -1.25 9.24
C VAL A 48 4.46 -1.93 10.12
N LYS A 49 5.02 -3.04 9.64
CA LYS A 49 6.18 -3.72 10.22
C LYS A 49 7.25 -3.86 9.15
N LEU A 50 8.38 -3.20 9.38
CA LEU A 50 9.58 -3.36 8.57
C LEU A 50 10.43 -4.46 9.20
N GLY A 51 10.91 -5.38 8.38
CA GLY A 51 11.73 -6.50 8.82
C GLY A 51 12.77 -6.90 7.78
N LYS A 52 13.60 -7.87 8.15
CA LYS A 52 14.56 -8.51 7.25
C LYS A 52 14.32 -10.01 7.30
N LYS A 53 14.21 -10.66 6.14
CA LYS A 53 14.05 -12.12 6.02
C LYS A 53 15.27 -12.66 5.28
N LYS A 54 16.12 -13.44 5.95
CA LYS A 54 17.34 -14.07 5.37
C LYS A 54 18.23 -13.08 4.58
N GLY A 55 18.40 -11.85 5.08
CA GLY A 55 19.19 -10.81 4.41
C GLY A 55 18.42 -9.98 3.37
N HIS A 56 17.16 -10.34 3.05
CA HIS A 56 16.30 -9.59 2.16
C HIS A 56 15.40 -8.61 2.94
N PRO A 57 15.24 -7.35 2.47
CA PRO A 57 14.26 -6.44 3.04
C PRO A 57 12.84 -7.01 2.91
N LYS A 58 12.04 -6.87 3.97
CA LYS A 58 10.64 -7.28 4.00
C LYS A 58 9.79 -6.17 4.62
N VAL A 59 8.67 -5.86 3.97
CA VAL A 59 7.71 -4.87 4.45
C VAL A 59 6.35 -5.55 4.60
N ASP A 60 5.88 -5.65 5.83
CA ASP A 60 4.57 -6.19 6.16
C ASP A 60 3.64 -5.06 6.54
N VAL A 61 2.51 -4.91 5.83
CA VAL A 61 1.48 -3.92 6.14
C VAL A 61 0.19 -4.67 6.46
N LYS A 62 -0.33 -4.42 7.65
CA LYS A 62 -1.67 -4.88 8.06
C LYS A 62 -2.53 -3.64 8.23
N GLY A 63 -3.28 -3.29 7.18
CA GLY A 63 -4.05 -2.05 7.11
C GLY A 63 -5.51 -2.23 6.77
N TYR A 64 -6.24 -1.11 6.80
CA TYR A 64 -7.62 -0.97 6.31
C TYR A 64 -7.55 -0.31 4.95
N GLY A 65 -8.22 -0.85 3.91
CA GLY A 65 -8.61 -0.20 2.66
C GLY A 65 -7.53 0.49 1.79
N GLU A 66 -6.77 1.41 2.36
CA GLU A 66 -5.69 2.18 1.76
C GLU A 66 -4.34 1.63 2.20
N VAL A 67 -3.86 0.65 1.43
CA VAL A 67 -2.50 0.16 1.58
C VAL A 67 -1.58 1.19 0.90
N GLY A 68 -0.39 1.43 1.46
CA GLY A 68 0.50 2.50 1.02
C GLY A 68 1.36 2.17 -0.20
N THR A 69 2.09 3.16 -0.68
CA THR A 69 3.12 3.02 -1.72
C THR A 69 4.39 2.45 -1.11
N TYR A 70 4.88 1.35 -1.67
CA TYR A 70 6.08 0.69 -1.16
C TYR A 70 7.30 1.13 -1.96
N TYR A 71 8.40 1.35 -1.27
CA TYR A 71 9.62 1.81 -1.93
C TYR A 71 10.88 1.20 -1.32
N CYS A 72 11.96 1.15 -2.10
CA CYS A 72 13.30 0.79 -1.68
C CYS A 72 14.33 1.75 -2.27
N ASN A 73 15.18 2.30 -1.42
CA ASN A 73 16.35 3.06 -1.84
C ASN A 73 17.51 2.08 -2.00
N LEU A 74 18.05 2.03 -3.22
CA LEU A 74 19.22 1.24 -3.57
C LEU A 74 20.51 1.98 -3.15
N PRO A 75 21.61 1.25 -2.91
CA PRO A 75 22.89 1.85 -2.52
C PRO A 75 23.52 2.72 -3.62
N ASP A 76 23.10 2.55 -4.88
CA ASP A 76 23.53 3.39 -6.02
C ASP A 76 22.74 4.71 -6.12
N GLY A 77 21.84 4.98 -5.17
CA GLY A 77 21.02 6.18 -5.11
C GLY A 77 19.68 6.08 -5.85
N ARG A 78 19.44 5.01 -6.62
CA ARG A 78 18.15 4.81 -7.30
C ARG A 78 17.06 4.45 -6.30
N GLN A 79 15.84 4.91 -6.54
CA GLN A 79 14.66 4.46 -5.81
C GLN A 79 13.83 3.50 -6.66
N ILE A 80 13.36 2.44 -6.03
CA ILE A 80 12.39 1.50 -6.57
C ILE A 80 11.06 1.78 -5.88
N VAL A 81 9.99 1.96 -6.65
CA VAL A 81 8.63 2.21 -6.14
C VAL A 81 7.65 1.23 -6.74
N THR A 82 6.91 0.51 -5.89
CA THR A 82 5.85 -0.42 -6.29
C THR A 82 4.51 -0.02 -5.67
N ASP A 83 3.51 0.12 -6.53
CA ASP A 83 2.11 0.28 -6.15
C ASP A 83 1.40 -1.05 -6.40
N VAL A 84 1.40 -1.89 -5.37
CA VAL A 84 0.72 -3.18 -5.39
C VAL A 84 -0.79 -3.00 -5.37
N ASN A 85 -1.28 -1.93 -4.76
CA ASN A 85 -2.69 -1.77 -4.43
C ASN A 85 -3.51 -1.41 -5.64
N ALA A 86 -2.94 -0.62 -6.54
CA ALA A 86 -3.52 -0.36 -7.85
C ALA A 86 -3.66 -1.63 -8.72
N ARG A 87 -3.01 -2.74 -8.36
CA ARG A 87 -2.92 -3.94 -9.20
C ARG A 87 -3.55 -5.20 -8.60
N ILE A 88 -3.95 -5.19 -7.33
CA ILE A 88 -4.66 -6.32 -6.69
C ILE A 88 -6.18 -6.09 -6.70
N PRO A 89 -7.00 -7.16 -6.76
CA PRO A 89 -8.45 -7.05 -6.71
C PRO A 89 -8.96 -6.38 -5.42
N GLN A 90 -10.06 -5.62 -5.51
CA GLN A 90 -10.65 -4.93 -4.34
C GLN A 90 -11.16 -5.89 -3.26
N ASN A 91 -11.57 -7.11 -3.63
CA ASN A 91 -11.97 -8.16 -2.70
C ASN A 91 -10.78 -8.92 -2.09
N THR A 92 -9.55 -8.39 -2.18
CA THR A 92 -8.36 -9.02 -1.59
C THR A 92 -8.43 -9.01 -0.07
N ARG A 93 -8.33 -10.20 0.54
CA ARG A 93 -8.15 -10.37 1.98
C ARG A 93 -6.66 -10.32 2.37
N SER A 94 -5.83 -10.97 1.56
CA SER A 94 -4.38 -10.92 1.75
C SER A 94 -3.62 -11.07 0.45
N ALA A 95 -2.52 -10.33 0.32
CA ALA A 95 -1.57 -10.45 -0.78
C ALA A 95 -0.15 -10.71 -0.25
N GLY A 96 0.51 -11.73 -0.79
CA GLY A 96 1.96 -11.91 -0.69
C GLY A 96 2.61 -11.48 -1.99
N VAL A 97 3.56 -10.57 -1.93
CA VAL A 97 4.24 -9.99 -3.09
C VAL A 97 5.73 -10.26 -2.97
N THR A 98 6.34 -10.73 -4.04
CA THR A 98 7.79 -10.80 -4.18
C THR A 98 8.20 -9.89 -5.31
N VAL A 99 9.03 -8.88 -5.01
CA VAL A 99 9.56 -7.92 -6.00
C VAL A 99 11.03 -8.21 -6.22
N TYR A 100 11.45 -8.16 -7.48
CA TYR A 100 12.83 -8.33 -7.92
C TYR A 100 13.42 -7.00 -8.43
N PRO A 101 14.76 -6.85 -8.45
CA PRO A 101 15.42 -5.60 -8.85
C PRO A 101 15.19 -5.19 -10.30
N ASP A 102 14.81 -6.14 -11.16
CA ASP A 102 14.45 -5.92 -12.57
C ASP A 102 13.04 -5.35 -12.75
N GLY A 103 12.29 -5.17 -11.66
CA GLY A 103 10.92 -4.65 -11.68
C GLY A 103 9.87 -5.68 -12.03
N GLN A 104 10.20 -6.97 -11.99
CA GLN A 104 9.21 -8.03 -11.91
C GLN A 104 8.67 -8.17 -10.49
N ALA A 105 7.36 -8.37 -10.38
CA ALA A 105 6.74 -8.77 -9.13
C ALA A 105 5.78 -9.94 -9.34
N TYR A 106 5.82 -10.88 -8.40
CA TYR A 106 4.92 -12.03 -8.35
C TYR A 106 4.03 -11.88 -7.13
N VAL A 107 2.72 -12.00 -7.34
CA VAL A 107 1.72 -11.76 -6.31
C VAL A 107 0.82 -12.98 -6.15
N THR A 108 0.70 -13.45 -4.93
CA THR A 108 -0.31 -14.41 -4.54
C THR A 108 -1.38 -13.69 -3.73
N VAL A 109 -2.62 -13.76 -4.21
CA VAL A 109 -3.78 -13.12 -3.59
C VAL A 109 -4.71 -14.20 -3.04
N SER A 110 -5.19 -14.00 -1.82
CA SER A 110 -6.39 -14.66 -1.31
C SER A 110 -7.50 -13.62 -1.19
N THR A 111 -8.65 -13.93 -1.79
CA THR A 111 -9.80 -13.04 -1.84
C THR A 111 -10.84 -13.39 -0.77
N SER A 112 -11.79 -12.49 -0.51
CA SER A 112 -12.86 -12.69 0.47
C SER A 112 -13.89 -13.74 0.07
N ASP A 113 -14.02 -14.04 -1.22
CA ASP A 113 -14.83 -15.13 -1.79
C ASP A 113 -14.09 -16.47 -1.83
N GLY A 114 -12.88 -16.55 -1.26
CA GLY A 114 -12.16 -17.81 -1.07
C GLY A 114 -11.30 -18.25 -2.25
N GLN A 115 -11.10 -17.39 -3.26
CA GLN A 115 -10.23 -17.70 -4.39
C GLN A 115 -8.76 -17.48 -4.04
N LEU A 116 -7.90 -18.22 -4.74
CA LEU A 116 -6.46 -18.00 -4.77
C LEU A 116 -6.06 -17.60 -6.19
N LEU A 117 -5.49 -16.41 -6.33
CA LEU A 117 -5.04 -15.86 -7.60
C LEU A 117 -3.53 -15.70 -7.59
N GLN A 118 -2.91 -15.96 -8.73
CA GLN A 118 -1.51 -15.64 -8.97
C GLN A 118 -1.45 -14.57 -10.06
N LEU A 119 -0.82 -13.45 -9.74
CA LEU A 119 -0.64 -12.31 -10.64
C LEU A 119 0.85 -12.09 -10.86
N GLN A 120 1.20 -11.60 -12.05
CA GLN A 120 2.53 -11.15 -12.36
C GLN A 120 2.46 -9.71 -12.84
N PHE A 121 3.31 -8.87 -12.29
CA PHE A 121 3.44 -7.48 -12.67
C PHE A 121 4.84 -7.26 -13.23
N SER A 122 4.91 -6.52 -14.33
CA SER A 122 6.14 -5.91 -14.83
C SER A 122 6.11 -4.41 -14.56
N ASN A 123 7.29 -3.78 -14.64
CA ASN A 123 7.44 -2.34 -14.42
C ASN A 123 6.93 -1.90 -13.04
N THR A 124 7.14 -2.71 -12.01
CA THR A 124 6.90 -2.32 -10.61
C THR A 124 8.08 -1.57 -10.00
N VAL A 125 9.01 -1.12 -10.85
CA VAL A 125 10.11 -0.22 -10.53
C VAL A 125 9.93 1.01 -11.41
N ARG A 126 9.73 2.18 -10.80
CA ARG A 126 9.99 3.46 -11.45
C ARG A 126 11.22 4.05 -10.79
N GLY A 127 12.29 4.23 -11.56
CA GLY A 127 13.44 5.01 -11.13
C GLY A 127 13.06 6.49 -11.20
N LEU A 128 13.20 7.18 -10.07
CA LEU A 128 13.34 8.63 -10.04
C LEU A 128 14.83 8.98 -10.03
#